data_AF-A0A933PG44-F1
#
_entry.id   AF-A0A933PG44-F1
#
_cell.length_a   1.000
_cell.length_b   1.000
_cell.length_c   1.000
_cell.angle_alpha   90.00
_cell.angle_beta   90.00
_cell.angle_gamma   90.00
#
_symmetry.space_group_name_H-M   'P 1'
#
loop_
_entity.id
_entity.type
_entity.pdbx_description
1 polymer ?
#
loop_
_entity_poly.entity_id
_entity_poly.type
_entity_poly.pdbx_seq_one_letter_code
_entity_poly.pdbx_strand_id
1 'polypeptide(L)'
;MRAIWKGSVSFGLVSVPVRVFSATQEHDIRFHQVHAEDGGRIKMKRTCSIDGEEVAYDQLAKGYESPDGRLVILTDEDFENLPLSTSREIDVIEFVPAEQVDPILFNKTYYLEPEARASKPYQLLREALTATDRMAVVKVALRQRETLAVLRVREKVIVMQTLLWPDEVRAAEFDVLETDVEVRPQELAMAQSLVESLAGDFEPDQFEDSYTKALTDLVEAKLEGAEPAPAAAEDTGETGEVVDLLTALQRSVERARQARGETSDDAPAAAKKTAAKAPSAAAKKAAAKKAAEDDDAAPAKKTAKKAASRKSA
;
A
#
# COMPACT_ATOMS: atom_id res chain seq x y z
N MET A 1 23.18 0.14 -13.65
CA MET A 1 22.21 1.13 -13.12
C MET A 1 22.43 2.45 -13.86
N ARG A 2 21.39 3.05 -14.47
CA ARG A 2 21.49 4.33 -15.19
C ARG A 2 21.03 5.46 -14.28
N ALA A 3 21.83 6.52 -14.16
CA ALA A 3 21.43 7.71 -13.41
C ALA A 3 20.23 8.37 -14.10
N ILE A 4 19.17 8.62 -13.33
CA ILE A 4 17.95 9.26 -13.83
C ILE A 4 17.97 10.78 -13.63
N TRP A 5 18.76 11.25 -12.67
CA TRP A 5 18.85 12.66 -12.30
C TRP A 5 20.20 12.96 -11.65
N LYS A 6 20.67 14.19 -11.77
CA LYS A 6 21.90 14.70 -11.15
C LYS A 6 21.62 16.06 -10.54
N GLY A 7 22.17 16.30 -9.36
CA GLY A 7 22.03 17.57 -8.65
C GLY A 7 22.72 17.52 -7.29
N SER A 8 22.27 18.33 -6.34
CA SER A 8 22.87 18.37 -5.00
C SER A 8 21.85 18.30 -3.89
N VAL A 9 22.18 17.61 -2.80
CA VAL A 9 21.43 17.69 -1.53
C VAL A 9 21.91 18.91 -0.77
N SER A 10 20.99 19.80 -0.41
CA SER A 10 21.26 21.06 0.25
C SER A 10 20.62 21.09 1.61
N PHE A 11 21.41 21.41 2.63
CA PHE A 11 20.87 21.67 3.96
C PHE A 11 21.62 22.86 4.57
N GLY A 12 20.93 23.99 4.68
CA GLY A 12 21.50 25.25 5.15
C GLY A 12 22.65 25.73 4.27
N LEU A 13 23.89 25.52 4.71
CA LEU A 13 25.11 25.97 4.02
C LEU A 13 25.92 24.85 3.36
N VAL A 14 25.47 23.60 3.49
CA VAL A 14 26.17 22.44 2.96
C VAL A 14 25.45 21.93 1.72
N SER A 15 26.20 21.78 0.63
CA SER A 15 25.70 21.22 -0.63
C SER A 15 26.51 19.98 -0.99
N VAL A 16 25.80 18.87 -1.23
CA VAL A 16 26.39 17.55 -1.50
C VAL A 16 25.97 17.09 -2.91
N PRO A 17 26.85 17.17 -3.91
CA PRO A 17 26.58 16.65 -5.25
C PRO A 17 26.30 15.14 -5.25
N VAL A 18 25.17 14.75 -5.84
CA VAL A 18 24.68 13.36 -5.91
C VAL A 18 24.10 13.01 -7.29
N ARG A 19 24.09 11.71 -7.58
CA ARG A 19 23.39 11.09 -8.70
C ARG A 19 22.28 10.21 -8.16
N VAL A 20 21.10 10.31 -8.76
CA VAL A 20 19.92 9.54 -8.37
C VAL A 20 19.76 8.35 -9.30
N PHE A 21 19.47 7.18 -8.73
CA PHE A 21 19.21 5.94 -9.45
C PHE A 21 17.91 5.28 -8.95
N SER A 22 17.17 4.59 -9.81
CA SER A 22 16.02 3.80 -9.38
C SER A 22 16.47 2.68 -8.44
N ALA A 23 15.81 2.55 -7.28
CA ALA A 23 16.06 1.46 -6.35
C ALA A 23 15.18 0.23 -6.61
N THR A 24 14.08 0.43 -7.32
CA THR A 24 13.13 -0.62 -7.70
C THR A 24 13.13 -0.83 -9.22
N GLN A 25 12.80 -2.06 -9.61
CA GLN A 25 12.59 -2.47 -10.99
C GLN A 25 11.37 -3.40 -11.02
N GLU A 26 10.50 -3.20 -12.00
CA GLU A 26 9.39 -4.10 -12.29
C GLU A 26 9.89 -5.27 -13.13
N HIS A 27 9.41 -6.48 -12.82
CA HIS A 27 9.83 -7.73 -13.44
C HIS A 27 8.79 -8.32 -14.40
N ASP A 28 7.87 -7.50 -14.90
CA ASP A 28 6.78 -7.96 -15.76
C ASP A 28 7.26 -8.41 -17.15
N ILE A 29 6.67 -9.51 -17.63
CA ILE A 29 6.83 -9.96 -19.02
C ILE A 29 6.20 -8.92 -19.94
N ARG A 30 7.00 -8.32 -20.82
CA ARG A 30 6.53 -7.31 -21.76
C ARG A 30 5.87 -7.96 -22.97
N PHE A 31 4.58 -7.70 -23.11
CA PHE A 31 3.84 -8.10 -24.31
C PHE A 31 3.86 -6.99 -25.37
N HIS A 32 3.91 -7.42 -26.62
CA HIS A 32 3.66 -6.56 -27.76
C HIS A 32 2.34 -6.95 -28.38
N GLN A 33 1.54 -5.95 -28.74
CA GLN A 33 0.32 -6.20 -29.49
C GLN A 33 0.68 -6.74 -30.88
N VAL A 34 0.07 -7.86 -31.23
CA VAL A 34 0.16 -8.49 -32.53
C VAL A 34 -1.23 -8.71 -33.07
N HIS A 35 -1.36 -8.66 -34.39
CA HIS A 35 -2.56 -9.11 -35.05
C HIS A 35 -2.73 -10.62 -34.80
N ALA A 36 -3.89 -11.01 -34.27
CA ALA A 36 -4.09 -12.36 -33.75
C ALA A 36 -4.04 -13.45 -34.83
N GLU A 37 -4.35 -13.10 -36.09
CA GLU A 37 -4.39 -14.05 -37.19
C GLU A 37 -3.01 -14.36 -37.80
N ASP A 38 -2.13 -13.36 -37.89
CA ASP A 38 -0.85 -13.46 -38.62
C ASP A 38 0.40 -13.12 -37.78
N GLY A 39 0.23 -12.70 -36.52
CA GLY A 39 1.31 -12.32 -35.63
C GLY A 39 2.00 -10.99 -35.98
N GLY A 40 1.46 -10.22 -36.93
CA GLY A 40 2.00 -8.95 -37.37
C GLY A 40 2.02 -7.90 -36.26
N ARG A 41 3.14 -7.18 -36.10
CA ARG A 41 3.26 -6.12 -35.07
C ARG A 41 2.31 -4.96 -35.38
N ILE A 42 1.48 -4.60 -34.40
CA ILE A 42 0.59 -3.44 -34.52
C ILE A 42 1.39 -2.14 -34.37
N LYS A 43 1.15 -1.19 -35.28
CA LYS A 43 1.70 0.17 -35.22
C LYS A 43 0.57 1.15 -34.95
N MET A 44 0.70 1.96 -33.90
CA MET A 44 -0.25 3.04 -33.59
C MET A 44 0.23 4.34 -34.21
N LYS A 45 -0.68 5.07 -34.87
CA LYS A 45 -0.45 6.41 -35.41
C LYS A 45 -1.25 7.42 -34.59
N ARG A 46 -0.67 8.59 -34.33
CA ARG A 46 -1.34 9.70 -33.66
C ARG A 46 -1.90 10.62 -34.73
N THR A 47 -3.20 10.87 -34.71
CA THR A 47 -3.88 11.72 -35.69
C THR A 47 -4.58 12.85 -34.95
N CYS A 48 -4.41 14.09 -35.41
CA CYS A 48 -5.08 15.24 -34.83
C CYS A 48 -6.58 15.20 -35.18
N SER A 49 -7.43 15.48 -34.20
CA SER A 49 -8.88 15.42 -34.37
C SER A 49 -9.47 16.60 -35.14
N ILE A 50 -8.71 17.68 -35.33
CA ILE A 50 -9.16 18.91 -35.97
C ILE A 50 -8.91 18.86 -37.49
N ASP A 51 -7.71 18.46 -37.90
CA ASP A 51 -7.27 18.46 -39.29
C ASP A 51 -7.15 17.05 -39.90
N GLY A 52 -7.13 16.00 -39.06
CA GLY A 52 -6.98 14.61 -39.52
C GLY A 52 -5.55 14.24 -39.91
N GLU A 53 -4.56 15.08 -39.64
CA GLU A 53 -3.16 14.84 -40.01
C GLU A 53 -2.43 13.96 -38.98
N GLU A 54 -1.47 13.17 -39.45
CA GLU A 54 -0.60 12.37 -38.57
C GLU A 54 0.43 13.28 -37.89
N VAL A 55 0.46 13.27 -36.57
CA VAL A 55 1.29 14.18 -35.76
C VAL A 55 2.49 13.44 -35.20
N ALA A 56 3.68 14.01 -35.44
CA ALA A 56 4.93 13.50 -34.89
C ALA A 56 5.09 13.89 -33.40
N TYR A 57 5.94 13.17 -32.66
CA TYR A 57 6.05 13.35 -31.20
C TYR A 57 6.60 14.73 -30.79
N ASP A 58 7.48 15.30 -31.61
CA ASP A 58 8.09 16.62 -31.45
C ASP A 58 7.10 17.79 -31.67
N GLN A 59 5.96 17.51 -32.30
CA GLN A 59 4.89 18.48 -32.53
C GLN A 59 3.79 18.41 -31.45
N LEU A 60 3.94 17.52 -30.45
CA LEU A 60 2.98 17.39 -29.36
C LEU A 60 3.27 18.40 -28.26
N ALA A 61 2.27 19.21 -27.92
CA ALA A 61 2.26 20.07 -26.75
C ALA A 61 1.21 19.58 -25.73
N LYS A 62 1.27 20.06 -24.49
CA LYS A 62 0.28 19.72 -23.46
C LYS A 62 -0.86 20.73 -23.47
N GLY A 63 -2.09 20.26 -23.62
CA GLY A 63 -3.29 21.09 -23.46
C GLY A 63 -3.80 21.06 -22.01
N TYR A 64 -4.11 22.22 -21.45
CA TYR A 64 -4.88 22.35 -20.21
C TYR A 64 -6.19 23.07 -20.51
N GLU A 65 -7.32 22.42 -20.20
CA GLU A 65 -8.64 23.02 -20.32
C GLU A 65 -9.06 23.61 -18.97
N SER A 66 -9.33 24.92 -18.94
CA SER A 66 -9.83 25.58 -17.74
C SER A 66 -11.29 25.18 -17.45
N PRO A 67 -11.77 25.32 -16.20
CA PRO A 67 -13.18 25.11 -15.89
C PRO A 67 -14.15 25.97 -16.72
N ASP A 68 -13.68 27.09 -17.26
CA ASP A 68 -14.43 28.00 -18.14
C ASP A 68 -14.42 27.56 -19.62
N GLY A 69 -13.81 26.42 -19.96
CA GLY A 69 -13.70 25.87 -21.32
C GLY A 69 -12.61 26.50 -22.20
N ARG A 70 -11.64 27.23 -21.61
CA ARG A 70 -10.50 27.79 -22.36
C ARG A 70 -9.37 26.77 -22.44
N LEU A 71 -8.89 26.49 -23.65
CA LEU A 71 -7.72 25.64 -23.87
C LEU A 71 -6.44 26.49 -23.84
N VAL A 72 -5.51 26.12 -22.97
CA VAL A 72 -4.14 26.66 -22.93
C VAL A 72 -3.19 25.58 -23.41
N ILE A 73 -2.36 25.92 -24.39
CA ILE A 73 -1.31 25.02 -24.90
C ILE A 73 -0.02 25.38 -24.18
N LEU A 74 0.61 24.39 -23.56
CA LEU A 74 1.87 24.47 -22.85
C LEU A 74 2.92 23.69 -23.64
N THR A 75 3.94 24.42 -24.09
CA THR A 75 5.09 23.89 -24.80
C THR A 75 6.18 23.42 -23.84
N ASP A 76 7.15 22.65 -24.32
CA ASP A 76 8.29 22.24 -23.48
C ASP A 76 9.09 23.45 -22.95
N GLU A 77 9.18 24.54 -23.73
CA GLU A 77 9.83 25.80 -23.30
C GLU A 77 9.10 26.44 -22.10
N ASP A 78 7.77 26.36 -22.04
CA ASP A 78 7.00 26.89 -20.91
C ASP A 78 7.33 26.13 -19.61
N PHE A 79 7.56 24.81 -19.70
CA PHE A 79 7.97 24.00 -18.55
C PHE A 79 9.43 24.23 -18.13
N GLU A 80 10.33 24.48 -19.08
CA GLU A 80 11.73 24.79 -18.79
C GLU A 80 11.91 26.14 -18.09
N ASN A 81 11.05 27.12 -18.40
CA ASN A 81 11.08 28.46 -17.81
C ASN A 81 10.29 28.60 -16.50
N LEU A 82 9.74 27.52 -15.95
CA LEU A 82 9.07 27.57 -14.66
C LEU A 82 10.05 28.00 -13.55
N PRO A 83 9.69 28.97 -12.68
CA PRO A 83 10.55 29.46 -11.62
C PRO A 83 10.59 28.48 -10.43
N LEU A 84 11.07 27.26 -10.65
CA LEU A 84 11.26 26.25 -9.62
C LEU A 84 12.66 26.38 -9.02
N SER A 85 12.74 26.78 -7.75
CA SER A 85 14.00 26.85 -7.00
C SER A 85 14.69 25.48 -6.88
N THR A 86 13.94 24.39 -7.00
CA THR A 86 14.40 23.00 -6.81
C THR A 86 14.86 22.29 -8.08
N SER A 87 14.97 23.00 -9.22
CA SER A 87 15.23 22.40 -10.55
C SER A 87 16.42 21.43 -10.62
N ARG A 88 17.45 21.61 -9.77
CA ARG A 88 18.62 20.74 -9.65
C ARG A 88 19.08 20.49 -8.22
N GLU A 89 18.20 20.75 -7.25
CA GLU A 89 18.54 20.72 -5.84
C GLU A 89 17.50 19.91 -5.07
N ILE A 90 17.98 19.07 -4.16
CA ILE A 90 17.20 18.39 -3.14
C ILE A 90 17.32 19.27 -1.90
N ASP A 91 16.31 20.09 -1.65
CA ASP A 91 16.30 21.05 -0.55
C ASP A 91 15.77 20.39 0.72
N VAL A 92 16.58 20.33 1.77
CA VAL A 92 16.21 19.75 3.06
C VAL A 92 15.45 20.79 3.88
N ILE A 93 14.18 20.47 4.16
CA ILE A 93 13.28 21.34 4.91
C ILE A 93 13.44 21.09 6.41
N GLU A 94 13.37 19.83 6.82
CA GLU A 94 13.35 19.45 8.22
C GLU A 94 13.78 18.00 8.44
N PHE A 95 14.05 17.63 9.69
CA PHE A 95 14.40 16.28 10.10
C PHE A 95 13.35 15.73 11.08
N VAL A 96 12.73 14.61 10.73
CA VAL A 96 11.62 14.00 11.47
C VAL A 96 11.92 12.56 11.86
N PRO A 97 11.41 12.05 12.99
CA PRO A 97 11.44 10.61 13.30
C PRO A 97 10.75 9.79 12.20
N ALA A 98 11.18 8.54 12.01
CA ALA A 98 10.65 7.70 10.95
C ALA A 98 9.14 7.41 11.11
N GLU A 99 8.70 7.28 12.36
CA GLU A 99 7.32 6.97 12.75
C GLU A 99 6.31 8.08 12.42
N GLN A 100 6.77 9.32 12.20
CA GLN A 100 5.89 10.44 11.83
C GLN A 100 5.48 10.41 10.36
N VAL A 101 6.18 9.63 9.53
CA VAL A 101 5.88 9.51 8.11
C VAL A 101 5.03 8.27 7.93
N ASP A 102 3.72 8.46 7.75
CA ASP A 102 2.79 7.38 7.49
C ASP A 102 3.20 6.61 6.22
N PRO A 103 3.33 5.26 6.29
CA PRO A 103 3.67 4.45 5.13
C PRO A 103 2.77 4.66 3.90
N ILE A 104 1.52 5.11 4.07
CA ILE A 104 0.60 5.41 2.96
C ILE A 104 1.14 6.52 2.04
N LEU A 105 2.00 7.40 2.55
CA LEU A 105 2.58 8.50 1.78
C LEU A 105 3.71 8.00 0.86
N PHE A 106 4.30 6.84 1.11
CA PHE A 106 5.45 6.39 0.32
C PHE A 106 5.07 6.00 -1.11
N ASN A 107 5.87 6.49 -2.07
CA ASN A 107 5.73 6.16 -3.49
C ASN A 107 7.02 5.49 -4.00
N LYS A 108 7.77 6.13 -4.92
CA LYS A 108 8.97 5.54 -5.54
C LYS A 108 10.23 5.68 -4.69
N THR A 109 11.09 4.66 -4.77
CA THR A 109 12.36 4.61 -4.05
C THR A 109 13.56 4.78 -4.99
N TYR A 110 14.54 5.56 -4.56
CA TYR A 110 15.74 5.89 -5.31
C TYR A 110 16.99 5.80 -4.43
N TYR A 111 18.12 5.42 -5.02
CA TYR A 111 19.44 5.48 -4.39
C TYR A 111 20.15 6.78 -4.75
N LEU A 112 20.77 7.42 -3.76
CA LEU A 112 21.65 8.58 -3.94
C LEU A 112 23.11 8.13 -3.87
N GLU A 113 23.84 8.32 -4.96
CA GLU A 113 25.29 8.09 -5.01
C GLU A 113 26.02 9.45 -4.99
N PRO A 114 26.99 9.68 -4.08
CA PRO A 114 27.77 10.91 -4.11
C PRO A 114 28.69 10.98 -5.33
N GLU A 115 28.93 12.18 -5.83
CA GLU A 115 30.03 12.37 -6.77
C GLU A 115 31.39 12.18 -6.07
N ALA A 116 32.44 11.85 -6.84
CA ALA A 116 33.75 11.50 -6.31
C ALA A 116 34.35 12.54 -5.34
N ARG A 117 34.07 13.83 -5.56
CA ARG A 117 34.55 14.94 -4.71
C ARG A 117 33.65 15.21 -3.48
N ALA A 118 32.48 14.58 -3.41
CA ALA A 118 31.45 14.80 -2.39
C ALA A 118 31.36 13.65 -1.35
N SER A 119 32.31 12.71 -1.37
CA SER A 119 32.30 11.53 -0.49
C SER A 119 32.28 11.87 1.01
N LYS A 120 33.13 12.80 1.45
CA LYS A 120 33.21 13.23 2.86
C LYS A 120 31.92 13.89 3.36
N PRO A 121 31.37 14.93 2.71
CA PRO A 121 30.13 15.55 3.18
C PRO A 121 28.92 14.59 3.06
N TYR A 122 28.88 13.71 2.06
CA TYR A 122 27.86 12.66 1.98
C TYR A 122 27.93 11.69 3.16
N GLN A 123 29.13 11.22 3.50
CA GLN A 123 29.33 10.33 4.64
C GLN A 123 28.92 11.00 5.95
N LEU A 124 29.25 12.28 6.12
CA LEU A 124 28.86 13.06 7.30
C LEU A 124 27.34 13.16 7.43
N LEU A 125 26.63 13.46 6.32
CA LEU A 125 25.16 13.49 6.31
C LEU A 125 24.57 12.13 6.67
N ARG A 126 25.10 11.04 6.07
CA ARG A 126 24.65 9.67 6.36
C ARG A 126 24.85 9.31 7.84
N GLU A 127 26.03 9.61 8.39
CA GLU A 127 26.33 9.34 9.80
C GLU A 127 25.47 10.19 10.74
N ALA A 128 25.22 11.45 10.41
CA ALA A 128 24.33 12.32 11.18
C ALA A 128 22.89 11.79 11.21
N LEU A 129 22.33 11.39 10.06
CA LEU A 129 20.99 10.80 9.98
C LEU A 129 20.89 9.49 10.77
N THR A 130 21.92 8.65 10.69
CA THR A 130 21.96 7.37 11.42
C THR A 130 22.08 7.59 12.92
N ALA A 131 22.95 8.50 13.36
CA ALA A 131 23.19 8.76 14.78
C ALA A 131 22.00 9.46 15.47
N THR A 132 21.22 10.24 14.72
CA THR A 132 20.05 10.95 15.25
C THR A 132 18.75 10.16 15.14
N ASP A 133 18.75 9.05 14.40
CA ASP A 133 17.56 8.27 14.06
C ASP A 133 16.43 9.15 13.50
N ARG A 134 16.78 9.88 12.43
CA ARG A 134 15.88 10.82 11.74
C ARG A 134 15.91 10.60 10.23
N MET A 135 14.79 10.91 9.60
CA MET A 135 14.67 11.09 8.16
C MET A 135 14.69 12.58 7.83
N ALA A 136 15.28 12.97 6.70
CA ALA A 136 15.20 14.34 6.22
C ALA A 136 14.02 14.48 5.27
N VAL A 137 13.06 15.37 5.56
CA VAL A 137 12.00 15.76 4.62
C VAL A 137 12.60 16.75 3.65
N VAL A 138 12.42 16.49 2.35
CA VAL A 138 13.03 17.26 1.27
C VAL A 138 12.03 17.59 0.18
N LYS A 139 12.29 18.69 -0.53
CA LYS A 139 11.68 18.98 -1.83
C LYS A 139 12.67 18.73 -2.94
N VAL A 140 12.19 18.10 -4.01
CA VAL A 140 13.01 17.81 -5.19
C VAL A 140 12.19 18.02 -6.45
N ALA A 141 12.76 18.67 -7.46
CA ALA A 141 12.19 18.69 -8.80
C ALA A 141 12.68 17.46 -9.58
N LEU A 142 11.84 16.44 -9.67
CA LEU A 142 12.09 15.29 -10.54
C LEU A 142 11.36 15.50 -11.87
N ARG A 143 12.14 15.54 -12.96
CA ARG A 143 11.65 15.83 -14.32
C ARG A 143 11.03 17.23 -14.42
N GLN A 144 9.70 17.33 -14.34
CA GLN A 144 8.93 18.56 -14.55
C GLN A 144 8.01 18.89 -13.35
N ARG A 145 8.14 18.17 -12.23
CA ARG A 145 7.29 18.37 -11.05
C ARG A 145 8.12 18.41 -9.78
N GLU A 146 7.87 19.41 -8.94
CA GLU A 146 8.31 19.40 -7.55
C GLU A 146 7.50 18.36 -6.79
N THR A 147 8.19 17.55 -6.00
CA THR A 147 7.59 16.51 -5.15
C THR A 147 8.25 16.54 -3.79
N LEU A 148 7.49 16.18 -2.76
CA LEU A 148 8.04 15.87 -1.45
C LEU A 148 8.74 14.52 -1.49
N ALA A 149 9.81 14.38 -0.74
CA ALA A 149 10.49 13.11 -0.54
C ALA A 149 11.07 13.06 0.87
N VAL A 150 11.50 11.88 1.28
CA VAL A 150 12.33 11.70 2.47
C VAL A 150 13.66 11.10 2.11
N LEU A 151 14.71 11.53 2.80
CA LEU A 151 16.02 10.89 2.78
C LEU A 151 16.18 10.05 4.04
N ARG A 152 16.44 8.76 3.87
CA ARG A 152 16.73 7.82 4.95
C ARG A 152 17.99 7.03 4.65
N VAL A 153 18.66 6.54 5.68
CA VAL A 153 19.87 5.74 5.50
C VAL A 153 19.52 4.26 5.44
N ARG A 154 20.04 3.57 4.42
CA ARG A 154 20.06 2.11 4.34
C ARG A 154 21.50 1.66 4.14
N GLU A 155 22.06 1.02 5.17
CA GLU A 155 23.46 0.56 5.18
C GLU A 155 24.45 1.69 4.84
N LYS A 156 25.09 1.63 3.67
CA LYS A 156 26.09 2.61 3.20
C LYS A 156 25.52 3.67 2.25
N VAL A 157 24.22 3.64 1.96
CA VAL A 157 23.58 4.48 0.95
C VAL A 157 22.44 5.29 1.56
N ILE A 158 22.32 6.55 1.14
CA ILE A 158 21.13 7.37 1.39
C ILE A 158 20.08 7.02 0.33
N VAL A 159 18.92 6.62 0.81
CA VAL A 159 17.74 6.29 0.02
C VAL A 159 16.82 7.50 0.02
N MET A 160 16.45 7.97 -1.17
CA MET A 160 15.41 8.98 -1.35
C MET A 160 14.10 8.28 -1.71
N GLN A 161 13.05 8.53 -0.95
CA GLN A 161 11.73 7.97 -1.20
C GLN A 161 10.75 9.11 -1.42
N THR A 162 10.18 9.21 -2.62
CA THR A 162 9.19 10.24 -2.94
C THR A 162 7.92 9.99 -2.16
N LEU A 163 7.28 11.07 -1.73
CA LEU A 163 6.01 11.05 -1.02
C LEU A 163 4.87 11.49 -1.95
N LEU A 164 3.69 10.91 -1.72
CA LEU A 164 2.43 11.45 -2.17
C LEU A 164 2.12 12.73 -1.38
N TRP A 165 1.49 13.70 -2.04
CA TRP A 165 0.97 14.86 -1.33
C TRP A 165 -0.25 14.45 -0.49
N PRO A 166 -0.51 15.11 0.65
CA PRO A 166 -1.66 14.77 1.49
C PRO A 166 -3.00 14.80 0.76
N ASP A 167 -3.17 15.65 -0.25
CA ASP A 167 -4.36 15.75 -1.10
C ASP A 167 -4.46 14.63 -2.15
N GLU A 168 -3.37 13.90 -2.42
CA GLU A 168 -3.38 12.70 -3.27
C GLU A 168 -3.84 11.45 -2.49
N VAL A 169 -3.89 11.52 -1.16
CA VAL A 169 -4.37 10.43 -0.30
C VAL A 169 -5.87 10.58 -0.09
N ARG A 170 -6.63 9.55 -0.45
CA ARG A 170 -8.08 9.52 -0.26
C ARG A 170 -8.42 9.25 1.19
N ALA A 171 -9.43 9.96 1.71
CA ALA A 171 -9.99 9.67 3.02
C ALA A 171 -10.71 8.31 3.02
N ALA A 172 -10.56 7.55 4.11
CA ALA A 172 -11.26 6.29 4.33
C ALA A 172 -12.66 6.55 4.90
N GLU A 173 -13.58 7.03 4.06
CA GLU A 173 -14.98 7.28 4.43
C GLU A 173 -15.82 6.03 4.18
N PHE A 174 -15.99 5.20 5.21
CA PHE A 174 -16.78 3.98 5.14
C PHE A 174 -17.80 3.92 6.29
N ASP A 175 -19.08 4.14 5.98
CA ASP A 175 -20.20 4.15 6.95
C ASP A 175 -20.25 2.90 7.85
N VAL A 176 -19.85 1.74 7.32
CA VAL A 176 -19.87 0.47 8.06
C VAL A 176 -18.91 0.47 9.25
N LEU A 177 -17.84 1.28 9.21
CA LEU A 177 -16.86 1.40 10.29
C LEU A 177 -17.33 2.32 11.42
N GLU A 178 -18.39 3.12 11.19
CA GLU A 178 -19.00 3.97 12.22
C GLU A 178 -19.98 3.20 13.11
N THR A 179 -20.30 1.95 12.75
CA THR A 179 -21.16 1.09 13.56
C THR A 179 -20.34 0.44 14.68
N ASP A 180 -20.67 0.74 15.93
CA ASP A 180 -20.10 0.05 17.10
C ASP A 180 -20.56 -1.41 17.12
N VAL A 181 -19.61 -2.33 16.92
CA VAL A 181 -19.83 -3.78 17.03
C VAL A 181 -19.13 -4.28 18.29
N GLU A 182 -19.90 -4.85 19.23
CA GLU A 182 -19.33 -5.45 20.43
C GLU A 182 -18.58 -6.75 20.11
N VAL A 183 -17.30 -6.80 20.47
CA VAL A 183 -16.46 -8.00 20.35
C VAL A 183 -16.39 -8.69 21.71
N ARG A 184 -16.77 -9.97 21.80
CA ARG A 184 -16.72 -10.70 23.07
C ARG A 184 -15.26 -11.05 23.43
N PRO A 185 -14.86 -10.96 24.70
CA PRO A 185 -13.48 -11.23 25.11
C PRO A 185 -12.96 -12.63 24.73
N GLN A 186 -13.84 -13.64 24.71
CA GLN A 186 -13.50 -15.01 24.32
C GLN A 186 -13.18 -15.12 22.82
N GLU A 187 -13.91 -14.40 21.98
CA GLU A 187 -13.70 -14.35 20.52
C GLU A 187 -12.38 -13.62 20.22
N LEU A 188 -12.12 -12.50 20.91
CA LEU A 188 -10.86 -11.76 20.79
C LEU A 188 -9.65 -12.62 21.20
N ALA A 189 -9.73 -13.32 22.35
CA ALA A 189 -8.66 -14.18 22.82
C ALA A 189 -8.37 -15.34 21.85
N MET A 190 -9.42 -15.91 21.26
CA MET A 190 -9.26 -16.95 20.23
C MET A 190 -8.59 -16.39 18.97
N ALA A 191 -9.03 -15.24 18.48
CA ALA A 191 -8.43 -14.57 17.33
C ALA A 191 -6.94 -14.23 17.56
N GLN A 192 -6.60 -13.72 18.75
CA GLN A 192 -5.21 -13.46 19.14
C GLN A 192 -4.35 -14.73 19.09
N SER A 193 -4.85 -15.84 19.62
CA SER A 193 -4.11 -17.12 19.59
C SER A 193 -3.86 -17.62 18.16
N LEU A 194 -4.79 -17.36 17.24
CA LEU A 194 -4.61 -17.69 15.82
C LEU A 194 -3.51 -16.83 15.20
N VAL A 195 -3.56 -15.51 15.42
CA VAL A 195 -2.55 -14.57 14.92
C VAL A 195 -1.16 -14.97 15.42
N GLU A 196 -1.02 -15.29 16.71
CA GLU A 196 0.25 -15.76 17.30
C GLU A 196 0.70 -17.12 16.74
N SER A 197 -0.23 -18.01 16.40
CA SER A 197 0.10 -19.30 15.80
C SER A 197 0.64 -19.17 14.37
N LEU A 198 0.17 -18.16 13.63
CA LEU A 198 0.58 -17.85 12.25
C LEU A 198 1.67 -16.79 12.16
N ALA A 199 2.07 -16.18 13.29
CA ALA A 199 3.15 -15.21 13.34
C ALA A 199 4.50 -15.88 13.05
N GLY A 200 5.33 -15.20 12.26
CA GLY A 200 6.68 -15.60 11.91
C GLY A 200 7.48 -14.41 11.36
N ASP A 201 8.76 -14.65 11.10
CA ASP A 201 9.64 -13.63 10.52
C ASP A 201 9.35 -13.47 9.02
N PHE A 202 9.32 -12.22 8.55
CA PHE A 202 9.12 -11.93 7.13
C PHE A 202 10.45 -12.04 6.38
N GLU A 203 10.62 -13.11 5.62
CA GLU A 203 11.74 -13.30 4.69
C GLU A 203 11.25 -13.12 3.25
N PRO A 204 11.54 -11.97 2.59
CA PRO A 204 11.03 -11.67 1.25
C PRO A 204 11.40 -12.72 0.19
N ASP A 205 12.59 -13.32 0.32
CA ASP A 205 13.16 -14.29 -0.63
C ASP A 205 12.41 -15.63 -0.66
N GLN A 206 11.52 -15.89 0.31
CA GLN A 206 10.69 -17.09 0.33
C GLN A 206 9.43 -16.99 -0.55
N PHE A 207 9.09 -15.78 -1.01
CA PHE A 207 7.89 -15.54 -1.81
C PHE A 207 8.25 -15.45 -3.29
N GLU A 208 7.61 -16.29 -4.11
CA GLU A 208 7.75 -16.27 -5.57
C GLU A 208 6.51 -15.66 -6.23
N ASP A 209 6.71 -14.97 -7.35
CA ASP A 209 5.62 -14.54 -8.23
C ASP A 209 5.10 -15.73 -9.04
N SER A 210 4.08 -16.40 -8.48
CA SER A 210 3.44 -17.56 -9.09
C SER A 210 2.79 -17.25 -10.43
N TYR A 211 2.31 -16.02 -10.64
CA TYR A 211 1.72 -15.59 -11.90
C TYR A 211 2.77 -15.50 -13.00
N THR A 212 3.89 -14.83 -12.75
CA THR A 212 4.98 -14.71 -13.72
C THR A 212 5.57 -16.10 -14.07
N LYS A 213 5.67 -16.99 -13.07
CA LYS A 213 6.08 -18.39 -13.29
C LYS A 213 5.10 -19.13 -14.20
N ALA A 214 3.81 -19.14 -13.87
CA ALA A 214 2.78 -19.81 -14.67
C ALA A 214 2.69 -19.23 -16.10
N LEU A 215 2.91 -17.93 -16.26
CA LEU A 215 2.91 -17.27 -17.56
C LEU A 215 4.15 -17.63 -18.39
N THR A 216 5.31 -17.79 -17.75
CA THR A 216 6.54 -18.26 -18.39
C THR A 216 6.36 -19.70 -18.88
N ASP A 217 5.85 -20.58 -18.03
CA ASP A 217 5.57 -21.97 -18.36
C ASP A 217 4.58 -22.08 -19.53
N LEU A 218 3.54 -21.23 -19.53
CA LEU A 218 2.57 -21.15 -20.63
C LEU A 218 3.22 -20.73 -21.95
N VAL A 219 4.12 -19.75 -21.91
CA VAL A 219 4.84 -19.28 -23.10
C VAL A 219 5.77 -20.36 -23.63
N GLU A 220 6.51 -21.04 -22.76
CA GLU A 220 7.40 -22.16 -23.13
C GLU A 220 6.62 -23.33 -23.74
N ALA A 221 5.53 -23.77 -23.10
CA ALA A 221 4.68 -24.83 -23.63
C ALA A 221 4.14 -24.49 -25.04
N LYS A 222 3.67 -23.26 -25.24
CA LYS A 222 3.20 -22.79 -26.56
C LYS A 222 4.31 -22.70 -27.60
N LEU A 223 5.54 -22.39 -27.21
CA LEU A 223 6.71 -22.38 -28.12
C LEU A 223 7.12 -23.80 -28.54
N GLU A 224 6.97 -24.78 -27.63
CA GLU A 224 7.25 -26.19 -27.89
C GLU A 224 6.11 -26.92 -28.61
N GLY A 225 4.97 -26.26 -28.81
CA GLY A 225 3.79 -26.82 -29.47
C GLY A 225 2.95 -27.75 -28.59
N ALA A 226 3.15 -27.70 -27.27
CA ALA A 226 2.35 -28.42 -26.28
C ALA A 226 1.24 -27.53 -25.72
N GLU A 227 0.11 -28.13 -25.33
CA GLU A 227 -0.84 -27.44 -24.45
C GLU A 227 -0.25 -27.34 -23.04
N PRO A 228 -0.40 -26.19 -22.36
CA PRO A 228 0.05 -26.04 -20.99
C PRO A 228 -0.63 -27.08 -20.11
N ALA A 229 0.12 -27.68 -19.19
CA ALA A 229 -0.47 -28.55 -18.18
C ALA A 229 -1.55 -27.76 -17.42
N PRO A 230 -2.74 -28.34 -17.18
CA PRO A 230 -3.73 -27.68 -16.33
C PRO A 230 -3.06 -27.38 -14.99
N ALA A 231 -3.24 -26.15 -14.49
CA ALA A 231 -2.81 -25.78 -13.15
C ALA A 231 -3.32 -26.87 -12.20
N ALA A 232 -2.40 -27.51 -11.47
CA ALA A 232 -2.80 -28.42 -10.41
C ALA A 232 -3.70 -27.60 -9.49
N ALA A 233 -4.98 -27.98 -9.41
CA ALA A 233 -5.91 -27.35 -8.49
C ALA A 233 -5.34 -27.60 -7.09
N GLU A 234 -4.71 -26.57 -6.51
CA GLU A 234 -4.59 -26.53 -5.07
C GLU A 234 -6.02 -26.47 -4.54
N ASP A 235 -6.33 -27.45 -3.69
CA ASP A 235 -7.64 -27.68 -3.11
C ASP A 235 -8.03 -26.48 -2.24
N THR A 236 -8.53 -25.42 -2.86
CA THR A 236 -9.15 -24.30 -2.17
C THR A 236 -10.50 -24.79 -1.68
N GLY A 237 -10.52 -25.32 -0.46
CA GLY A 237 -11.71 -25.82 0.21
C GLY A 237 -12.92 -24.90 0.00
N GLU A 238 -14.00 -25.50 -0.49
CA GLU A 238 -15.25 -24.82 -0.85
C GLU A 238 -15.85 -24.03 0.30
N THR A 239 -16.36 -22.85 -0.07
CA THR A 239 -17.16 -21.91 0.71
C THR A 239 -18.42 -22.57 1.29
N GLY A 240 -18.39 -22.96 2.56
CA GLY A 240 -19.56 -23.55 3.23
C GLY A 240 -19.47 -23.59 4.75
N GLU A 241 -18.86 -22.59 5.38
CA GLU A 241 -18.32 -22.79 6.72
C GLU A 241 -18.33 -21.44 7.48
N VAL A 242 -19.33 -21.24 8.35
CA VAL A 242 -19.28 -20.20 9.41
C VAL A 242 -19.43 -20.85 10.78
N VAL A 243 -20.19 -21.95 10.88
CA VAL A 243 -20.25 -22.80 12.08
C VAL A 243 -19.03 -23.75 12.16
N ASP A 244 -18.50 -24.15 11.01
CA ASP A 244 -17.33 -25.02 10.95
C ASP A 244 -16.02 -24.23 11.17
N LEU A 245 -15.99 -22.90 10.94
CA LEU A 245 -14.77 -22.08 11.16
C LEU A 245 -14.29 -22.14 12.60
N LEU A 246 -15.17 -22.08 13.60
CA LEU A 246 -14.77 -22.18 15.01
C LEU A 246 -14.17 -23.56 15.34
N THR A 247 -14.72 -24.62 14.75
CA THR A 247 -14.26 -25.99 14.97
C THR A 247 -12.98 -26.28 14.20
N ALA A 248 -12.89 -25.81 12.95
CA ALA A 248 -11.70 -25.84 12.11
C ALA A 248 -10.56 -25.01 12.71
N LEU A 249 -10.87 -23.85 13.31
CA LEU A 249 -9.89 -23.01 14.00
C LEU A 249 -9.34 -23.71 15.24
N GLN A 250 -10.21 -24.29 16.08
CA GLN A 250 -9.79 -25.07 17.26
C GLN A 250 -8.86 -26.22 16.86
N ARG A 251 -9.21 -26.95 15.80
CA ARG A 251 -8.37 -28.03 15.27
C ARG A 251 -7.05 -27.53 14.69
N SER A 252 -7.03 -26.36 14.05
CA SER A 252 -5.81 -25.76 13.51
C SER A 252 -4.86 -25.30 14.61
N VAL A 253 -5.40 -24.67 15.67
CA VAL A 253 -4.64 -24.24 16.86
C VAL A 253 -4.08 -25.44 17.64
N GLU A 254 -4.84 -26.52 17.78
CA GLU A 254 -4.34 -27.75 18.41
C GLU A 254 -3.23 -28.42 17.59
N ARG A 255 -3.33 -28.44 16.25
CA ARG A 255 -2.25 -28.93 15.39
C ARG A 255 -1.00 -28.05 15.46
N ALA A 256 -1.16 -26.72 15.50
CA ALA A 256 -0.04 -25.79 15.64
C ALA A 256 0.66 -25.93 17.01
N ARG A 257 -0.10 -26.15 18.10
CA ARG A 257 0.45 -26.44 19.44
C ARG A 257 1.18 -27.77 19.50
N GLN A 258 0.66 -28.81 18.84
CA GLN A 258 1.32 -30.12 18.75
C GLN A 258 2.60 -30.07 17.91
N ALA A 259 2.63 -29.27 16.84
CA ALA A 259 3.83 -29.05 16.03
C ALA A 259 4.94 -28.29 16.78
N ARG A 260 4.58 -27.45 17.75
CA ARG A 260 5.52 -26.75 18.66
C ARG A 260 5.94 -27.58 19.88
N GLY A 261 5.43 -28.80 20.05
CA GLY A 261 5.89 -29.76 21.06
C GLY A 261 5.43 -29.49 22.50
N GLU A 262 4.36 -28.72 22.71
CA GLU A 262 3.78 -28.52 24.05
C GLU A 262 2.72 -29.61 24.33
N THR A 263 3.11 -30.64 25.06
CA THR A 263 2.17 -31.63 25.60
C THR A 263 1.48 -31.09 26.85
N SER A 264 0.15 -31.10 26.83
CA SER A 264 -0.71 -30.86 27.99
C SER A 264 -0.51 -31.94 29.05
N ASP A 265 0.40 -31.68 29.98
CA ASP A 265 0.58 -32.46 31.20
C ASP A 265 0.37 -31.55 32.41
N ASP A 266 -0.88 -31.17 32.65
CA ASP A 266 -1.34 -30.81 34.00
C ASP A 266 -2.85 -31.04 34.12
N ALA A 267 -3.21 -32.31 34.33
CA ALA A 267 -4.49 -32.67 34.92
C ALA A 267 -4.22 -33.11 36.36
N PRO A 268 -4.70 -32.38 37.40
CA PRO A 268 -4.44 -32.80 38.76
C PRO A 268 -5.36 -33.96 39.15
N ALA A 269 -4.72 -35.07 39.53
CA ALA A 269 -5.35 -36.28 40.02
C ALA A 269 -6.14 -36.04 41.32
N ALA A 270 -7.36 -36.58 41.35
CA ALA A 270 -8.21 -36.62 42.51
C ALA A 270 -7.60 -37.47 43.65
N ALA A 271 -7.48 -36.88 44.85
CA ALA A 271 -7.31 -37.61 46.10
C ALA A 271 -8.29 -37.08 47.16
N LYS A 272 -8.90 -38.02 47.87
CA LYS A 272 -10.10 -37.91 48.72
C LYS A 272 -9.71 -37.91 50.21
N LYS A 273 -10.56 -37.29 51.05
CA LYS A 273 -10.65 -37.25 52.55
C LYS A 273 -10.08 -35.97 53.17
N THR A 274 -10.70 -35.28 54.14
CA THR A 274 -11.85 -35.58 55.04
C THR A 274 -12.32 -34.28 55.71
N ALA A 275 -13.64 -34.18 55.96
CA ALA A 275 -14.37 -33.51 57.05
C ALA A 275 -13.77 -32.26 57.76
N ALA A 276 -14.48 -31.12 57.71
CA ALA A 276 -15.45 -30.72 58.76
C ALA A 276 -15.81 -29.21 58.70
N LYS A 277 -17.09 -28.94 59.00
CA LYS A 277 -17.69 -27.70 59.54
C LYS A 277 -17.94 -26.49 58.61
N ALA A 278 -19.23 -26.29 58.31
CA ALA A 278 -19.86 -25.00 58.07
C ALA A 278 -20.32 -24.37 59.43
N PRO A 279 -21.05 -23.23 59.51
CA PRO A 279 -21.40 -22.22 58.49
C PRO A 279 -21.35 -20.74 58.99
N SER A 280 -21.76 -19.82 58.09
CA SER A 280 -22.60 -18.61 58.35
C SER A 280 -21.95 -17.25 58.67
N ALA A 281 -22.19 -16.28 57.77
CA ALA A 281 -22.92 -15.01 58.01
C ALA A 281 -22.86 -14.17 56.71
N ALA A 282 -23.95 -13.95 55.97
CA ALA A 282 -25.06 -13.01 56.19
C ALA A 282 -24.70 -11.51 55.97
N ALA A 283 -25.40 -10.92 54.98
CA ALA A 283 -25.92 -9.54 54.88
C ALA A 283 -25.55 -8.87 53.55
N LYS A 284 -26.45 -8.75 52.57
CA LYS A 284 -27.64 -7.87 52.40
C LYS A 284 -27.34 -6.48 51.82
N LYS A 285 -28.22 -6.12 50.86
CA LYS A 285 -28.62 -4.81 50.28
C LYS A 285 -27.93 -4.45 48.94
N ALA A 286 -28.60 -3.90 47.94
CA ALA A 286 -30.02 -3.63 47.67
C ALA A 286 -30.12 -3.28 46.16
N ALA A 287 -31.19 -3.68 45.45
CA ALA A 287 -32.20 -2.82 44.81
C ALA A 287 -31.64 -1.66 43.95
N ALA A 288 -32.05 -1.34 42.73
CA ALA A 288 -33.13 -1.65 41.78
C ALA A 288 -32.64 -1.06 40.41
N LYS A 289 -33.23 -1.18 39.21
CA LYS A 289 -34.61 -1.33 38.76
C LYS A 289 -34.55 -1.55 37.22
N LYS A 290 -35.48 -2.37 36.71
CA LYS A 290 -36.06 -2.52 35.35
C LYS A 290 -35.73 -1.44 34.30
N ALA A 291 -35.42 -1.77 33.04
CA ALA A 291 -36.30 -2.33 31.97
C ALA A 291 -37.50 -1.40 31.67
N ALA A 292 -37.95 -1.09 30.46
CA ALA A 292 -37.74 -1.53 29.07
C ALA A 292 -38.08 -0.28 28.20
N GLU A 293 -37.79 -0.19 26.91
CA GLU A 293 -38.57 -0.79 25.81
C GLU A 293 -37.75 -0.65 24.52
N ASP A 294 -37.58 -1.77 23.85
CA ASP A 294 -37.42 -1.90 22.41
C ASP A 294 -38.79 -2.44 21.93
N ASP A 295 -39.33 -1.90 20.85
CA ASP A 295 -39.91 -2.69 19.76
C ASP A 295 -40.53 -1.76 18.69
N ASP A 296 -39.83 -1.77 17.55
CA ASP A 296 -40.34 -2.23 16.26
C ASP A 296 -41.01 -1.25 15.26
N ALA A 297 -40.71 -1.61 14.00
CA ALA A 297 -41.50 -1.43 12.79
C ALA A 297 -41.30 -0.15 11.95
N ALA A 298 -40.36 -0.27 11.01
CA ALA A 298 -40.42 0.25 9.63
C ALA A 298 -41.75 -0.19 8.91
N PRO A 299 -42.15 0.28 7.69
CA PRO A 299 -41.30 0.84 6.63
C PRO A 299 -41.88 1.93 5.69
N ALA A 300 -40.94 2.61 5.01
CA ALA A 300 -40.91 3.01 3.59
C ALA A 300 -42.03 3.83 2.87
N LYS A 301 -41.52 4.71 1.98
CA LYS A 301 -42.04 5.22 0.67
C LYS A 301 -42.99 6.42 0.64
N LYS A 302 -42.51 7.59 0.18
CA LYS A 302 -42.62 8.05 -1.24
C LYS A 302 -42.15 9.51 -1.43
N THR A 303 -41.31 9.66 -2.44
CA THR A 303 -40.80 10.85 -3.10
C THR A 303 -41.90 11.76 -3.68
N ALA A 304 -41.77 13.06 -3.45
CA ALA A 304 -42.52 14.12 -4.11
C ALA A 304 -41.93 14.42 -5.50
N LYS A 305 -42.79 14.45 -6.53
CA LYS A 305 -42.47 15.00 -7.86
C LYS A 305 -43.59 15.96 -8.24
N LYS A 306 -43.30 17.26 -8.27
CA LYS A 306 -44.20 18.32 -8.73
C LYS A 306 -43.41 19.30 -9.60
N ALA A 307 -43.64 19.26 -10.91
CA ALA A 307 -43.57 20.42 -11.79
C ALA A 307 -44.17 20.05 -13.15
N ALA A 308 -45.30 20.67 -13.47
CA ALA A 308 -45.95 20.60 -14.77
C ALA A 308 -45.94 21.99 -15.42
N SER A 309 -45.45 22.00 -16.67
CA SER A 309 -46.03 22.67 -17.84
C SER A 309 -46.09 24.21 -17.97
N ARG A 310 -45.75 24.63 -19.21
CA ARG A 310 -46.25 25.76 -20.06
C ARG A 310 -45.07 26.64 -20.51
N LYS A 311 -44.92 27.12 -21.74
CA LYS A 311 -45.69 27.13 -23.02
C LYS A 311 -44.67 27.65 -24.07
N SER A 312 -44.50 27.02 -25.23
CA SER A 312 -44.99 27.49 -26.55
C SER A 312 -44.64 28.94 -26.94
N ALA A 313 -43.72 29.09 -27.89
CA ALA A 313 -43.83 29.88 -29.13
C ALA A 313 -42.59 29.59 -29.99
#